data_AF-A0A973VXJ1-F1
#
_entry.id   AF-A0A973VXJ1-F1
#
_cell.length_a   1.000
_cell.length_b   1.000
_cell.length_c   1.000
_cell.angle_alpha   90.00
_cell.angle_beta   90.00
_cell.angle_gamma   90.00
#
_symmetry.space_group_name_H-M   'P 1'
#
loop_
_entity.id
_entity.type
_entity.pdbx_description
1 polymer ?
#
loop_
_entity_poly.entity_id
_entity_poly.type
_entity_poly.pdbx_seq_one_letter_code
_entity_poly.pdbx_strand_id
1 'polypeptide(L)'
;MSRSLRPVPSTVPPVTTAAAYGCGFACLLLALVCLSAFSPADAQSPGSEVRADREPITPIPAPRAQDPQRVLLGERLFGDRRLSHDNTHSCSSCHDIATNGASARIHDTREGQPIALNTPTVFNASLNFRLNWEGNFRSLEEGIEGSLRNPAIMASSVDEVLGKLRADPGIVGQFRDAYGREPDAAALLDAIATYERTLVTPASRFDRWLAGETNAMTSDELSGYQVFKSLGCIACHQGVNVGGNLFQRHGIFHPLGSPEPALVRVPSLRNVATTAPYFHDGSAATLPEAVKAMGVAQLDRVLTDQQTAAIVAFLNTLTGTYRGQAVRPATATPRTGSQMP
;
A
#
# COMPACT_ATOMS: atom_id res chain seq x y z
N MET A 1 -31.36 7.58 -49.33
CA MET A 1 -30.56 8.31 -50.33
C MET A 1 -29.14 7.77 -50.29
N SER A 2 -28.85 6.78 -51.13
CA SER A 2 -27.58 6.06 -51.17
C SER A 2 -26.70 6.65 -52.28
N ARG A 3 -25.53 7.22 -51.93
CA ARG A 3 -24.58 7.75 -52.92
C ARG A 3 -23.41 6.77 -53.06
N SER A 4 -23.42 6.11 -54.22
CA SER A 4 -22.37 5.25 -54.76
C SER A 4 -21.09 6.05 -55.04
N LEU A 5 -19.96 5.56 -54.53
CA LEU A 5 -18.60 6.03 -54.84
C LEU A 5 -18.11 5.35 -56.12
N ARG A 6 -17.61 6.14 -57.09
CA ARG A 6 -16.90 5.66 -58.28
C ARG A 6 -15.38 5.82 -58.09
N PRO A 7 -14.55 4.90 -58.63
CA PRO A 7 -13.10 4.99 -58.50
C PRO A 7 -12.46 5.94 -59.53
N VAL A 8 -11.33 6.54 -59.13
CA VAL A 8 -10.48 7.42 -59.94
C VAL A 8 -9.35 6.59 -60.59
N PRO A 9 -9.00 6.77 -61.86
CA PRO A 9 -7.89 6.04 -62.50
C PRO A 9 -6.51 6.67 -62.22
N SER A 10 -5.52 5.79 -62.12
CA SER A 10 -4.08 6.04 -62.00
C SER A 10 -3.43 6.21 -63.37
N THR A 11 -2.57 7.22 -63.54
CA THR A 11 -1.67 7.35 -64.70
C THR A 11 -0.27 7.73 -64.25
N VAL A 12 0.64 6.76 -64.30
CA VAL A 12 2.10 6.93 -64.15
C VAL A 12 2.72 7.01 -65.54
N PRO A 13 3.59 7.99 -65.85
CA PRO A 13 4.35 8.02 -67.10
C PRO A 13 5.66 7.20 -67.01
N PRO A 14 6.19 6.66 -68.13
CA PRO A 14 7.39 5.85 -68.15
C PRO A 14 8.66 6.71 -68.23
N VAL A 15 9.75 6.26 -67.60
CA VAL A 15 11.10 6.80 -67.80
C VAL A 15 11.92 5.79 -68.59
N THR A 16 12.49 6.30 -69.68
CA THR A 16 13.23 5.64 -70.74
C THR A 16 14.61 5.14 -70.31
N THR A 17 14.97 3.97 -70.85
CA THR A 17 16.31 3.37 -70.84
C THR A 17 17.24 4.06 -71.85
N ALA A 18 18.48 4.33 -71.47
CA ALA A 18 19.57 4.59 -72.40
C ALA A 18 20.80 3.78 -71.96
N ALA A 19 21.21 2.87 -72.84
CA ALA A 19 22.44 2.10 -72.73
C ALA A 19 23.58 2.84 -73.41
N ALA A 20 24.78 2.78 -72.83
CA ALA A 20 26.02 3.05 -73.53
C ALA A 20 27.09 2.04 -73.08
N TYR A 21 27.73 1.44 -74.07
CA TYR A 21 28.67 0.34 -74.00
C TYR A 21 30.09 0.79 -73.61
N GLY A 22 30.70 0.02 -72.70
CA GLY A 22 32.05 -0.57 -72.72
C GLY A 22 33.29 0.23 -73.13
N CYS A 23 34.34 0.15 -72.30
CA CYS A 23 35.72 -0.11 -72.77
C CYS A 23 36.65 -0.60 -71.64
N GLY A 24 37.13 -1.85 -71.76
CA GLY A 24 38.56 -2.24 -71.70
C GLY A 24 39.41 -2.07 -70.43
N PHE A 25 39.62 -3.20 -69.74
CA PHE A 25 40.90 -3.78 -69.27
C PHE A 25 41.94 -2.96 -68.45
N ALA A 26 42.14 -3.49 -67.22
CA ALA A 26 43.41 -3.83 -66.56
C ALA A 26 44.42 -2.74 -66.17
N CYS A 27 44.59 -2.54 -64.86
CA CYS A 27 45.92 -2.40 -64.26
C CYS A 27 45.89 -2.84 -62.79
N LEU A 28 46.78 -3.79 -62.47
CA LEU A 28 47.02 -4.38 -61.15
C LEU A 28 47.95 -3.48 -60.32
N LEU A 29 47.78 -3.52 -58.99
CA LEU A 29 48.78 -3.32 -57.91
C LEU A 29 48.83 -1.99 -57.12
N LEU A 30 48.65 -2.18 -55.80
CA LEU A 30 49.13 -1.46 -54.61
C LEU A 30 48.65 -0.03 -54.33
N ALA A 31 47.73 0.08 -53.37
CA ALA A 31 47.90 1.02 -52.25
C ALA A 31 47.17 0.50 -51.00
N LEU A 32 47.97 0.35 -49.96
CA LEU A 32 47.69 -0.10 -48.61
C LEU A 32 47.01 1.05 -47.80
N VAL A 33 46.26 0.67 -46.75
CA VAL A 33 45.86 1.49 -45.58
C VAL A 33 44.64 2.42 -45.75
N CYS A 34 43.48 1.94 -45.26
CA CYS A 34 42.75 2.52 -44.12
C CYS A 34 41.46 1.70 -43.88
N LEU A 35 41.58 0.53 -43.25
CA LEU A 35 40.44 -0.05 -42.54
C LEU A 35 40.24 0.78 -41.27
N SER A 36 39.48 1.87 -41.38
CA SER A 36 38.83 2.46 -40.21
C SER A 36 37.88 1.40 -39.67
N ALA A 37 38.25 0.82 -38.54
CA ALA A 37 37.39 -0.04 -37.74
C ALA A 37 36.09 0.73 -37.46
N PHE A 38 35.01 0.34 -38.14
CA PHE A 38 33.67 0.59 -37.65
C PHE A 38 33.54 -0.26 -36.39
N SER A 39 33.87 0.32 -35.24
CA SER A 39 33.34 -0.19 -33.98
C SER A 39 31.82 -0.18 -34.13
N PRO A 40 31.11 -1.31 -33.91
CA PRO A 40 29.69 -1.21 -33.68
C PRO A 40 29.58 -0.35 -32.43
N ALA A 41 29.08 0.87 -32.58
CA ALA A 41 28.61 1.63 -31.43
C ALA A 41 27.63 0.70 -30.72
N ASP A 42 27.96 0.33 -29.48
CA ASP A 42 27.05 -0.40 -28.60
C ASP A 42 25.70 0.30 -28.71
N ALA A 43 24.75 -0.36 -29.35
CA ALA A 43 23.36 0.01 -29.28
C ALA A 43 22.94 -0.25 -27.84
N GLN A 44 23.29 0.68 -26.95
CA GLN A 44 22.62 0.83 -25.67
C GLN A 44 21.16 1.08 -26.04
N SER A 45 20.37 0.00 -25.97
CA SER A 45 18.93 0.08 -25.91
C SER A 45 18.62 1.19 -24.91
N PRO A 46 17.83 2.22 -25.28
CA PRO A 46 17.58 3.33 -24.38
C PRO A 46 16.98 2.71 -23.11
N GLY A 47 17.77 2.71 -22.04
CA GLY A 47 17.31 2.27 -20.74
C GLY A 47 16.05 3.05 -20.47
N SER A 48 14.93 2.35 -20.32
CA SER A 48 13.66 3.00 -20.05
C SER A 48 13.81 3.71 -18.71
N GLU A 49 14.14 5.00 -18.73
CA GLU A 49 14.08 5.84 -17.56
C GLU A 49 12.70 5.64 -16.95
N VAL A 50 12.66 5.23 -15.69
CA VAL A 50 11.42 5.03 -14.94
C VAL A 50 10.75 6.39 -14.88
N ARG A 51 9.76 6.60 -15.73
CA ARG A 51 8.91 7.77 -15.72
C ARG A 51 7.88 7.60 -14.62
N ALA A 52 8.31 7.88 -13.39
CA ALA A 52 7.49 7.81 -12.19
C ALA A 52 6.17 8.58 -12.31
N ASP A 53 6.13 9.63 -13.15
CA ASP A 53 4.96 10.41 -13.52
C ASP A 53 3.90 9.63 -14.31
N ARG A 54 4.20 8.41 -14.75
CA ARG A 54 3.30 7.54 -15.54
C ARG A 54 2.87 6.26 -14.84
N GLU A 55 3.37 6.00 -13.63
CA GLU A 55 2.97 4.80 -12.88
C GLU A 55 1.68 5.05 -12.08
N PRO A 56 0.77 4.07 -12.00
CA PRO A 56 -0.48 4.18 -11.25
C PRO A 56 -0.29 4.20 -9.72
N ILE A 57 0.93 3.97 -9.23
CA ILE A 57 1.30 4.08 -7.81
C ILE A 57 2.35 5.17 -7.67
N THR A 58 2.19 6.00 -6.66
CA THR A 58 3.14 7.06 -6.30
C THR A 58 3.86 6.73 -5.00
N PRO A 59 5.09 7.23 -4.77
CA PRO A 59 5.77 7.11 -3.49
C PRO A 59 4.95 7.64 -2.31
N ILE A 60 5.13 7.09 -1.10
CA ILE A 60 4.62 7.74 0.12
C ILE A 60 5.33 9.10 0.27
N PRO A 61 4.60 10.21 0.42
CA PRO A 61 5.21 11.50 0.69
C PRO A 61 5.86 11.50 2.08
N ALA A 62 6.88 12.34 2.27
CA ALA A 62 7.42 12.58 3.60
C ALA A 62 6.29 13.03 4.56
N PRO A 63 6.30 12.60 5.83
CA PRO A 63 5.31 13.04 6.81
C PRO A 63 5.28 14.56 6.88
N ARG A 64 4.08 15.14 6.82
CA ARG A 64 3.90 16.58 7.01
C ARG A 64 4.30 16.94 8.44
N ALA A 65 5.06 18.02 8.60
CA ALA A 65 5.39 18.55 9.91
C ALA A 65 4.11 18.75 10.75
N GLN A 66 4.11 18.19 11.94
CA GLN A 66 3.06 18.34 12.95
C GLN A 66 3.61 19.12 14.13
N ASP A 67 2.72 19.69 14.95
CA ASP A 67 3.13 20.31 16.21
C ASP A 67 3.77 19.25 17.14
N PRO A 68 5.04 19.42 17.57
CA PRO A 68 5.73 18.41 18.35
C PRO A 68 5.08 18.11 19.70
N GLN A 69 4.47 19.10 20.37
CA GLN A 69 3.83 18.90 21.66
C GLN A 69 2.54 18.09 21.50
N ARG A 70 1.77 18.35 20.43
CA ARG A 70 0.59 17.53 20.10
C ARG A 70 0.94 16.11 19.70
N VAL A 71 2.02 15.92 18.94
CA VAL A 71 2.51 14.57 18.59
C VAL A 71 2.89 13.79 19.85
N LEU A 72 3.66 14.40 20.76
CA LEU A 72 4.08 13.73 22.01
C LEU A 72 2.89 13.39 22.90
N LEU A 73 1.92 14.30 23.03
CA LEU A 73 0.67 14.03 23.76
C LEU A 73 -0.14 12.91 23.08
N GLY A 74 -0.28 12.95 21.76
CA GLY A 74 -0.96 11.93 20.98
C GLY A 74 -0.32 10.54 21.11
N GLU A 75 1.01 10.46 21.03
CA GLU A 75 1.77 9.21 21.24
C GLU A 75 1.52 8.65 22.64
N ARG A 76 1.54 9.51 23.67
CA ARG A 76 1.22 9.10 25.03
C ARG A 76 -0.21 8.57 25.14
N LEU A 77 -1.19 9.27 24.58
CA LEU A 77 -2.60 8.87 24.61
C LEU A 77 -2.85 7.58 23.83
N PHE A 78 -2.18 7.37 22.70
CA PHE A 78 -2.29 6.14 21.90
C PHE A 78 -1.87 4.88 22.67
N GLY A 79 -0.99 5.03 23.67
CA GLY A 79 -0.60 3.97 24.61
C GLY A 79 -1.33 4.01 25.96
N ASP A 80 -2.26 4.95 26.17
CA ASP A 80 -2.91 5.15 27.47
C ASP A 80 -4.12 4.23 27.62
N ARG A 81 -4.08 3.36 28.64
CA ARG A 81 -5.17 2.41 28.88
C ARG A 81 -6.44 3.07 29.40
N ARG A 82 -6.38 4.30 29.90
CA ARG A 82 -7.56 5.04 30.37
C ARG A 82 -8.56 5.36 29.26
N LEU A 83 -8.17 5.15 28.00
CA LEU A 83 -9.06 5.25 26.85
C LEU A 83 -10.14 4.14 26.81
N SER A 84 -9.89 2.96 27.40
CA SER A 84 -10.90 1.91 27.52
C SER A 84 -11.72 2.05 28.81
N HIS A 85 -12.95 1.57 28.78
CA HIS A 85 -13.86 1.61 29.92
C HIS A 85 -13.25 1.05 31.21
N ASP A 86 -12.66 -0.13 31.10
CA ASP A 86 -12.09 -0.94 32.18
C ASP A 86 -10.60 -0.63 32.46
N ASN A 87 -10.02 0.33 31.75
CA ASN A 87 -8.59 0.70 31.83
C ASN A 87 -7.61 -0.44 31.51
N THR A 88 -8.01 -1.42 30.68
CA THR A 88 -7.17 -2.56 30.31
C THR A 88 -6.58 -2.48 28.89
N HIS A 89 -7.21 -1.70 27.99
CA HIS A 89 -6.81 -1.59 26.58
C HIS A 89 -6.44 -0.16 26.18
N SER A 90 -5.47 -0.05 25.28
CA SER A 90 -5.09 1.19 24.58
C SER A 90 -5.11 0.92 23.08
N CYS A 91 -4.95 1.93 22.23
CA CYS A 91 -4.83 1.73 20.79
C CYS A 91 -3.66 0.79 20.46
N SER A 92 -2.55 0.93 21.21
CA SER A 92 -1.35 0.09 21.11
C SER A 92 -1.57 -1.37 21.51
N SER A 93 -2.67 -1.72 22.18
CA SER A 93 -2.98 -3.11 22.51
C SER A 93 -3.29 -3.95 21.27
N CYS A 94 -3.80 -3.32 20.21
CA CYS A 94 -4.15 -3.96 18.94
C CYS A 94 -3.28 -3.47 17.77
N HIS A 95 -2.78 -2.23 17.85
CA HIS A 95 -1.95 -1.59 16.82
C HIS A 95 -0.51 -1.38 17.31
N ASP A 96 0.29 -2.46 17.34
CA ASP A 96 1.67 -2.40 17.86
C ASP A 96 2.62 -1.65 16.90
N ILE A 97 2.89 -0.39 17.22
CA ILE A 97 3.80 0.50 16.48
C ILE A 97 5.26 0.07 16.51
N ALA A 98 5.66 -0.83 17.43
CA ALA A 98 7.03 -1.36 17.48
C ALA A 98 7.27 -2.48 16.45
N THR A 99 6.22 -2.96 15.79
CA THR A 99 6.26 -4.01 14.76
C THR A 99 5.66 -3.51 13.45
N ASN A 100 4.39 -3.77 13.19
CA ASN A 100 3.69 -3.51 11.93
C ASN A 100 2.42 -2.67 12.09
N GLY A 101 2.11 -2.19 13.30
CA GLY A 101 0.93 -1.38 13.58
C GLY A 101 -0.40 -2.14 13.44
N ALA A 102 -0.36 -3.47 13.30
CA ALA A 102 -1.50 -4.38 13.18
C ALA A 102 -1.41 -5.47 14.27
N SER A 103 -2.44 -6.32 14.37
CA SER A 103 -2.42 -7.47 15.25
C SER A 103 -1.94 -8.74 14.54
N ALA A 104 -1.17 -9.57 15.24
CA ALA A 104 -0.84 -10.93 14.79
C ALA A 104 -2.00 -11.93 15.00
N ARG A 105 -3.06 -11.53 15.71
CA ARG A 105 -4.23 -12.37 15.96
C ARG A 105 -5.18 -12.28 14.76
N ILE A 106 -5.89 -13.38 14.49
CA ILE A 106 -7.01 -13.37 13.53
C ILE A 106 -8.05 -12.35 14.00
N HIS A 107 -8.46 -12.48 15.27
CA HIS A 107 -9.32 -11.54 15.98
C HIS A 107 -8.67 -11.15 17.31
N ASP A 108 -8.55 -9.85 17.56
CA ASP A 108 -8.30 -9.34 18.90
C ASP A 108 -9.54 -9.55 19.78
N THR A 109 -9.38 -9.46 21.10
CA THR A 109 -10.46 -9.70 22.04
C THR A 109 -10.57 -8.59 23.07
N ARG A 110 -11.79 -8.33 23.54
CA ARG A 110 -12.07 -7.53 24.73
C ARG A 110 -12.91 -8.38 25.69
N GLU A 111 -12.50 -8.47 26.95
CA GLU A 111 -13.18 -9.31 27.95
C GLU A 111 -13.37 -10.77 27.47
N GLY A 112 -12.43 -11.29 26.68
CA GLY A 112 -12.49 -12.62 26.08
C GLY A 112 -13.40 -12.76 24.86
N GLN A 113 -14.16 -11.72 24.49
CA GLN A 113 -15.01 -11.70 23.29
C GLN A 113 -14.23 -11.23 22.07
N PRO A 114 -14.28 -11.95 20.93
CA PRO A 114 -13.56 -11.57 19.73
C PRO A 114 -14.17 -10.35 19.03
N ILE A 115 -13.31 -9.49 18.51
CA ILE A 115 -13.67 -8.42 17.57
C ILE A 115 -13.91 -9.06 16.21
N ALA A 116 -15.05 -8.75 15.59
CA ALA A 116 -15.54 -9.45 14.39
C ALA A 116 -14.58 -9.39 13.19
N LEU A 117 -13.85 -8.28 13.03
CA LEU A 117 -12.95 -8.07 11.90
C LEU A 117 -11.50 -8.05 12.36
N ASN A 118 -10.61 -8.49 11.47
CA ASN A 118 -9.17 -8.42 11.65
C ASN A 118 -8.70 -6.96 11.80
N THR A 119 -7.77 -6.72 12.70
CA THR A 119 -7.24 -5.38 13.00
C THR A 119 -6.26 -4.92 11.92
N PRO A 120 -6.62 -3.92 11.08
CA PRO A 120 -5.73 -3.42 10.04
C PRO A 120 -4.55 -2.65 10.64
N THR A 121 -3.47 -2.49 9.87
CA THR A 121 -2.36 -1.64 10.30
C THR A 121 -2.78 -0.17 10.46
N VAL A 122 -2.29 0.50 11.52
CA VAL A 122 -2.39 1.95 11.69
C VAL A 122 -1.39 2.69 10.78
N PHE A 123 -0.33 2.02 10.31
CA PHE A 123 0.65 2.66 9.43
C PHE A 123 0.01 3.04 8.09
N ASN A 124 0.27 4.28 7.68
CA ASN A 124 -0.30 4.92 6.49
C ASN A 124 -1.83 5.04 6.52
N ALA A 125 -2.50 4.85 7.67
CA ALA A 125 -3.96 4.97 7.76
C ALA A 125 -4.45 6.38 7.37
N SER A 126 -3.66 7.41 7.69
CA SER A 126 -3.89 8.81 7.31
C SER A 126 -3.93 9.07 5.81
N LEU A 127 -3.45 8.14 4.99
CA LEU A 127 -3.47 8.23 3.52
C LEU A 127 -4.72 7.59 2.90
N ASN A 128 -5.57 6.94 3.70
CA ASN A 128 -6.82 6.36 3.22
C ASN A 128 -7.90 7.44 3.06
N PHE A 129 -8.77 7.30 2.06
CA PHE A 129 -9.93 8.20 1.90
C PHE A 129 -11.07 7.93 2.90
N ARG A 130 -11.09 6.71 3.45
CA ARG A 130 -12.00 6.20 4.48
C ARG A 130 -11.24 5.24 5.40
N LEU A 131 -11.68 5.11 6.64
CA LEU A 131 -11.05 4.25 7.65
C LEU A 131 -11.97 3.11 8.05
N ASN A 132 -11.38 2.09 8.69
CA ASN A 132 -11.94 0.75 8.95
C ASN A 132 -12.14 -0.08 7.66
N TRP A 133 -12.62 -1.31 7.81
CA TRP A 133 -12.88 -2.23 6.69
C TRP A 133 -14.10 -1.83 5.87
N GLU A 134 -15.16 -1.36 6.51
CA GLU A 134 -16.42 -0.93 5.88
C GLU A 134 -16.34 0.49 5.28
N GLY A 135 -15.27 1.23 5.61
CA GLY A 135 -15.05 2.64 5.27
C GLY A 135 -16.05 3.62 5.90
N ASN A 136 -16.47 3.36 7.14
CA ASN A 136 -17.52 4.14 7.81
C ASN A 136 -17.07 5.55 8.22
N PHE A 137 -15.77 5.78 8.38
CA PHE A 137 -15.22 7.03 8.92
C PHE A 137 -14.47 7.84 7.86
N ARG A 138 -14.67 9.16 7.86
CA ARG A 138 -14.10 10.11 6.89
C ARG A 138 -12.82 10.79 7.39
N SER A 139 -12.56 10.73 8.70
CA SER A 139 -11.38 11.32 9.35
C SER A 139 -10.86 10.41 10.44
N LEU A 140 -9.59 10.61 10.83
CA LEU A 140 -8.96 9.87 11.93
C LEU A 140 -9.71 10.14 13.23
N GLU A 141 -10.13 11.38 13.47
CA GLU A 141 -10.93 11.78 14.62
C GLU A 141 -12.25 11.00 14.72
N GLU A 142 -12.99 10.86 13.61
CA GLU A 142 -14.21 10.04 13.57
C GLU A 142 -13.91 8.56 13.85
N GLY A 143 -12.78 8.04 13.34
CA GLY A 143 -12.34 6.67 13.58
C GLY A 143 -11.92 6.39 15.03
N ILE A 144 -11.24 7.34 15.66
CA ILE A 144 -10.86 7.30 17.08
C ILE A 144 -12.12 7.32 17.94
N GLU A 145 -13.02 8.26 17.69
CA GLU A 145 -14.28 8.36 18.43
C GLU A 145 -15.17 7.12 18.24
N GLY A 146 -15.21 6.57 17.01
CA GLY A 146 -15.87 5.32 16.69
C GLY A 146 -15.29 4.13 17.47
N SER A 147 -13.96 4.04 17.57
CA SER A 147 -13.27 3.00 18.36
C SER A 147 -13.55 3.13 19.85
N LEU A 148 -13.53 4.35 20.40
CA LEU A 148 -13.85 4.64 21.80
C LEU A 148 -15.26 4.13 22.17
N ARG A 149 -16.26 4.41 21.31
CA ARG A 149 -17.66 4.00 21.56
C ARG A 149 -17.95 2.53 21.29
N ASN A 150 -17.11 1.84 20.53
CA ASN A 150 -17.41 0.47 20.14
C ASN A 150 -17.29 -0.48 21.36
N PRO A 151 -18.36 -1.17 21.76
CA PRO A 151 -18.37 -2.05 22.94
C PRO A 151 -17.43 -3.26 22.81
N ALA A 152 -17.07 -3.66 21.60
CA ALA A 152 -16.12 -4.74 21.34
C ALA A 152 -14.65 -4.26 21.37
N ILE A 153 -14.39 -2.94 21.32
CA ILE A 153 -13.02 -2.39 21.23
C ILE A 153 -12.63 -1.68 22.53
N MET A 154 -13.26 -0.54 22.84
CA MET A 154 -12.92 0.26 24.02
C MET A 154 -14.07 0.36 25.03
N ALA A 155 -15.32 0.17 24.58
CA ALA A 155 -16.55 0.26 25.36
C ALA A 155 -16.72 1.53 26.21
N SER A 156 -16.10 2.63 25.79
CA SER A 156 -16.06 3.88 26.52
C SER A 156 -16.81 5.00 25.79
N SER A 157 -16.62 6.24 26.22
CA SER A 157 -17.10 7.45 25.56
C SER A 157 -16.08 8.56 25.73
N VAL A 158 -16.16 9.59 24.88
CA VAL A 158 -15.29 10.77 25.02
C VAL A 158 -15.42 11.39 26.41
N ASP A 159 -16.64 11.52 26.94
CA ASP A 159 -16.88 12.12 28.26
C ASP A 159 -16.28 11.29 29.41
N GLU A 160 -16.41 9.96 29.34
CA GLU A 160 -15.79 9.06 30.32
C GLU A 160 -14.27 9.21 30.31
N VAL A 161 -13.66 9.19 29.11
CA VAL A 161 -12.22 9.36 28.95
C VAL A 161 -11.78 10.71 29.50
N LEU A 162 -12.48 11.80 29.16
CA LEU A 162 -12.14 13.14 29.68
C LEU A 162 -12.24 13.21 31.21
N GLY A 163 -13.22 12.54 31.82
CA GLY A 163 -13.32 12.41 33.28
C GLY A 163 -12.07 11.78 33.88
N LYS A 164 -11.58 10.68 33.28
CA LYS A 164 -10.35 9.99 33.70
C LYS A 164 -9.10 10.85 33.49
N LEU A 165 -9.00 11.56 32.36
CA LEU A 165 -7.83 12.39 32.04
C LEU A 165 -7.75 13.65 32.90
N ARG A 166 -8.89 14.28 33.23
CA ARG A 166 -8.94 15.46 34.11
C ARG A 166 -8.56 15.14 35.56
N ALA A 167 -8.66 13.89 35.98
CA ALA A 167 -8.21 13.43 37.29
C ALA A 167 -6.68 13.24 37.38
N ASP A 168 -5.93 13.36 36.28
CA ASP A 168 -4.47 13.28 36.25
C ASP A 168 -3.84 14.67 35.99
N PRO A 169 -3.27 15.32 37.02
CA PRO A 169 -2.65 16.64 36.87
C PRO A 169 -1.52 16.68 35.84
N GLY A 170 -0.80 15.58 35.64
CA GLY A 170 0.28 15.48 34.65
C GLY A 170 -0.25 15.49 33.22
N ILE A 171 -1.35 14.78 32.95
CA ILE A 171 -2.02 14.86 31.64
C ILE A 171 -2.64 16.24 31.42
N VAL A 172 -3.30 16.81 32.44
CA VAL A 172 -3.86 18.17 32.33
C VAL A 172 -2.78 19.19 31.98
N GLY A 173 -1.59 19.08 32.60
CA GLY A 173 -0.42 19.89 32.23
C GLY A 173 -0.04 19.73 30.75
N GLN A 174 0.05 18.51 30.24
CA GLN A 174 0.39 18.25 28.84
C GLN A 174 -0.64 18.79 27.84
N PHE A 175 -1.93 18.76 28.17
CA PHE A 175 -2.97 19.40 27.36
C PHE A 175 -2.82 20.93 27.35
N ARG A 176 -2.49 21.54 28.50
CA ARG A 176 -2.21 22.97 28.58
C ARG A 176 -0.98 23.35 27.76
N ASP A 177 0.06 22.52 27.79
CA ASP A 177 1.27 22.74 26.99
C ASP A 177 1.01 22.64 25.49
N ALA A 178 0.22 21.65 25.04
CA ALA A 178 -0.03 21.40 23.61
C ALA A 178 -1.17 22.23 22.99
N TYR A 179 -2.15 22.66 23.80
CA TYR A 179 -3.37 23.33 23.33
C TYR A 179 -3.72 24.62 24.08
N GLY A 180 -2.97 25.00 25.11
CA GLY A 180 -3.24 26.20 25.91
C GLY A 180 -4.46 26.08 26.84
N ARG A 181 -5.00 24.87 27.03
CA ARG A 181 -6.26 24.62 27.76
C ARG A 181 -6.32 23.21 28.32
N GLU A 182 -7.26 22.96 29.23
CA GLU A 182 -7.51 21.63 29.80
C GLU A 182 -8.07 20.64 28.77
N PRO A 183 -8.05 19.31 29.05
CA PRO A 183 -8.58 18.31 28.14
C PRO A 183 -10.05 18.56 27.78
N ASP A 184 -10.35 18.50 26.49
CA ASP A 184 -11.70 18.47 25.95
C ASP A 184 -11.79 17.55 24.72
N ALA A 185 -13.00 17.36 24.20
CA ALA A 185 -13.25 16.43 23.11
C ALA A 185 -12.40 16.73 21.87
N ALA A 186 -12.34 18.00 21.46
CA ALA A 186 -11.60 18.41 20.28
C ALA A 186 -10.09 18.17 20.44
N ALA A 187 -9.50 18.54 21.59
CA ALA A 187 -8.08 18.35 21.85
C ALA A 187 -7.71 16.87 21.99
N LEU A 188 -8.59 16.05 22.60
CA LEU A 188 -8.36 14.61 22.76
C LEU A 188 -8.27 13.92 21.39
N LEU A 189 -9.28 14.15 20.54
CA LEU A 189 -9.33 13.54 19.20
C LEU A 189 -8.21 14.09 18.30
N ASP A 190 -7.96 15.40 18.32
CA ASP A 190 -6.88 16.03 17.53
C ASP A 190 -5.49 15.53 17.95
N ALA A 191 -5.23 15.32 19.24
CA ALA A 191 -3.92 14.86 19.71
C ALA A 191 -3.60 13.46 19.16
N ILE A 192 -4.54 12.51 19.32
CA ILE A 192 -4.37 11.14 18.85
C ILE A 192 -4.28 11.12 17.32
N ALA A 193 -5.17 11.83 16.62
CA ALA A 193 -5.13 11.93 15.15
C ALA A 193 -3.84 12.57 14.63
N THR A 194 -3.32 13.59 15.32
CA THR A 194 -2.05 14.24 15.00
C THR A 194 -0.89 13.27 15.10
N TYR A 195 -0.88 12.42 16.13
CA TYR A 195 0.09 11.33 16.22
C TYR A 195 -0.07 10.31 15.09
N GLU A 196 -1.30 9.84 14.80
CA GLU A 196 -1.57 8.89 13.72
C GLU A 196 -1.14 9.43 12.34
N ARG A 197 -1.22 10.75 12.10
CA ARG A 197 -0.69 11.38 10.88
C ARG A 197 0.83 11.23 10.72
N THR A 198 1.56 11.02 11.81
CA THR A 198 3.02 10.76 11.78
C THR A 198 3.37 9.30 11.49
N LEU A 199 2.39 8.38 11.61
CA LEU A 199 2.57 6.95 11.40
C LEU A 199 2.60 6.58 9.91
N VAL A 200 3.50 7.21 9.15
CA VAL A 200 3.75 6.89 7.74
C VAL A 200 5.05 6.13 7.58
N THR A 201 5.12 5.26 6.57
CA THR A 201 6.25 4.35 6.37
C THR A 201 6.90 4.53 4.99
N PRO A 202 7.59 5.66 4.74
CA PRO A 202 8.21 5.91 3.44
C PRO A 202 9.43 5.02 3.20
N ALA A 203 10.09 5.26 2.06
CA ALA A 203 11.37 4.65 1.68
C ALA A 203 11.33 3.12 1.55
N SER A 204 10.17 2.55 1.19
CA SER A 204 10.10 1.17 0.72
C SER A 204 10.96 1.00 -0.54
N ARG A 205 11.38 -0.23 -0.85
CA ARG A 205 12.19 -0.49 -2.06
C ARG A 205 11.45 -0.06 -3.33
N PHE A 206 10.14 -0.24 -3.35
CA PHE A 206 9.29 0.24 -4.43
C PHE A 206 9.25 1.76 -4.52
N ASP A 207 9.11 2.47 -3.39
CA ASP A 207 9.11 3.94 -3.39
C ASP A 207 10.44 4.51 -3.88
N ARG A 208 11.57 3.89 -3.51
CA ARG A 208 12.90 4.29 -4.00
C ARG A 208 13.06 4.06 -5.50
N TRP A 209 12.58 2.93 -6.01
CA TRP A 209 12.55 2.68 -7.45
C TRP A 209 11.68 3.71 -8.19
N LEU A 210 10.49 4.02 -7.66
CA LEU A 210 9.63 5.10 -8.16
C LEU A 210 10.31 6.48 -8.06
N ALA A 211 11.25 6.70 -7.15
CA ALA A 211 12.01 7.94 -7.05
C ALA A 211 13.23 7.99 -8.01
N GLY A 212 13.43 6.97 -8.85
CA GLY A 212 14.51 6.90 -9.84
C GLY A 212 15.72 6.06 -9.43
N GLU A 213 15.73 5.45 -8.24
CA GLU A 213 16.77 4.50 -7.84
C GLU A 213 16.55 3.15 -8.54
N THR A 214 16.98 3.02 -9.79
CA THR A 214 16.68 1.85 -10.65
C THR A 214 17.15 0.52 -10.07
N ASN A 215 18.18 0.53 -9.21
CA ASN A 215 18.72 -0.67 -8.56
C ASN A 215 18.04 -1.02 -7.23
N ALA A 216 17.00 -0.28 -6.81
CA ALA A 216 16.27 -0.56 -5.57
C ALA A 216 15.39 -1.82 -5.66
N MET A 217 15.07 -2.27 -6.87
CA MET A 217 14.31 -3.49 -7.16
C MET A 217 15.09 -4.45 -8.04
N THR A 218 14.87 -5.75 -7.86
CA THR A 218 15.42 -6.78 -8.75
C THR A 218 14.57 -6.95 -10.01
N SER A 219 15.11 -7.64 -11.02
CA SER A 219 14.34 -8.01 -12.22
C SER A 219 13.09 -8.83 -11.91
N ASP A 220 13.16 -9.71 -10.91
CA ASP A 220 12.04 -10.57 -10.51
C ASP A 220 10.93 -9.77 -9.84
N GLU A 221 11.30 -8.77 -9.03
CA GLU A 221 10.35 -7.87 -8.36
C GLU A 221 9.66 -6.95 -9.36
N LEU A 222 10.41 -6.45 -10.36
CA LEU A 222 9.85 -5.66 -11.46
C LEU A 222 8.93 -6.51 -12.33
N SER A 223 9.32 -7.74 -12.65
CA SER A 223 8.45 -8.71 -13.34
C SER A 223 7.17 -8.97 -12.54
N GLY A 224 7.29 -9.12 -11.21
CA GLY A 224 6.17 -9.21 -10.27
C GLY A 224 5.21 -8.03 -10.36
N TYR A 225 5.74 -6.81 -10.42
CA TYR A 225 4.92 -5.61 -10.59
C TYR A 225 4.20 -5.59 -11.95
N GLN A 226 4.86 -6.03 -13.03
CA GLN A 226 4.22 -6.15 -14.34
C GLN A 226 3.11 -7.21 -14.35
N VAL A 227 3.32 -8.36 -13.70
CA VAL A 227 2.29 -9.39 -13.51
C VAL A 227 1.10 -8.81 -12.74
N PHE A 228 1.36 -8.11 -11.63
CA PHE A 228 0.33 -7.43 -10.82
C PHE A 228 -0.51 -6.44 -11.64
N LYS A 229 0.14 -5.65 -12.51
CA LYS A 229 -0.56 -4.74 -13.44
C LYS A 229 -1.36 -5.50 -14.49
N SER A 230 -0.74 -6.46 -15.18
CA SER A 230 -1.35 -7.18 -16.31
C SER A 230 -2.55 -8.05 -15.93
N LEU A 231 -2.57 -8.56 -14.69
CA LEU A 231 -3.69 -9.34 -14.16
C LEU A 231 -4.85 -8.47 -13.66
N GLY A 232 -4.65 -7.16 -13.55
CA GLY A 232 -5.70 -6.21 -13.17
C GLY A 232 -5.78 -5.89 -11.68
N CYS A 233 -4.86 -6.39 -10.83
CA CYS A 233 -4.83 -6.07 -9.41
C CYS A 233 -4.71 -4.55 -9.17
N ILE A 234 -3.99 -3.87 -10.08
CA ILE A 234 -3.78 -2.43 -10.07
C ILE A 234 -5.06 -1.60 -10.25
N ALA A 235 -6.14 -2.18 -10.79
CA ALA A 235 -7.40 -1.46 -10.96
C ALA A 235 -8.02 -1.07 -9.60
N CYS A 236 -7.79 -1.90 -8.57
CA CYS A 236 -8.27 -1.66 -7.21
C CYS A 236 -7.16 -1.17 -6.27
N HIS A 237 -5.94 -1.69 -6.44
CA HIS A 237 -4.81 -1.43 -5.56
C HIS A 237 -3.81 -0.47 -6.20
N GLN A 238 -4.19 0.81 -6.29
CA GLN A 238 -3.40 1.88 -6.90
C GLN A 238 -3.24 3.09 -5.97
N GLY A 239 -2.54 4.11 -6.47
CA GLY A 239 -2.38 5.40 -5.80
C GLY A 239 -1.39 5.33 -4.65
N VAL A 240 -1.39 6.38 -3.83
CA VAL A 240 -0.34 6.56 -2.80
C VAL A 240 -0.29 5.44 -1.78
N ASN A 241 -1.37 4.71 -1.51
CA ASN A 241 -1.41 3.63 -0.52
C ASN A 241 -1.59 2.23 -1.15
N VAL A 242 -1.46 2.10 -2.48
CA VAL A 242 -1.66 0.82 -3.20
C VAL A 242 -2.99 0.17 -2.81
N GLY A 243 -4.06 0.96 -2.92
CA GLY A 243 -5.36 0.71 -2.32
C GLY A 243 -5.75 1.81 -1.33
N GLY A 244 -6.76 1.55 -0.50
CA GLY A 244 -7.22 2.47 0.53
C GLY A 244 -7.94 3.71 0.02
N ASN A 245 -8.34 3.74 -1.25
CA ASN A 245 -8.92 4.90 -1.94
C ASN A 245 -10.23 4.61 -2.69
N LEU A 246 -10.76 3.39 -2.60
CA LEU A 246 -12.07 3.01 -3.16
C LEU A 246 -12.71 1.87 -2.38
N PHE A 247 -14.00 1.65 -2.67
CA PHE A 247 -14.78 0.52 -2.20
C PHE A 247 -14.91 -0.54 -3.27
N GLN A 248 -14.98 -1.81 -2.86
CA GLN A 248 -15.26 -2.91 -3.77
C GLN A 248 -16.04 -4.02 -3.05
N ARG A 249 -16.94 -4.67 -3.79
CA ARG A 249 -17.53 -5.93 -3.35
C ARG A 249 -16.43 -6.98 -3.37
N HIS A 250 -16.20 -7.64 -2.24
CA HIS A 250 -15.29 -8.77 -2.24
C HIS A 250 -16.01 -10.04 -2.72
N GLY A 251 -15.25 -10.97 -3.29
CA GLY A 251 -15.77 -12.18 -3.90
C GLY A 251 -16.75 -11.98 -5.06
N ILE A 252 -16.41 -11.12 -6.04
CA ILE A 252 -17.25 -10.82 -7.22
C ILE A 252 -17.58 -12.09 -8.01
N PHE A 253 -16.61 -12.98 -8.18
CA PHE A 253 -16.77 -14.22 -8.94
C PHE A 253 -16.91 -15.44 -8.04
N HIS A 254 -16.13 -15.50 -6.96
CA HIS A 254 -16.18 -16.59 -5.97
C HIS A 254 -16.05 -16.03 -4.54
N PRO A 255 -16.59 -16.68 -3.50
CA PRO A 255 -16.50 -16.19 -2.12
C PRO A 255 -15.06 -15.92 -1.66
N LEU A 256 -14.85 -14.86 -0.87
CA LEU A 256 -13.56 -14.49 -0.29
C LEU A 256 -13.70 -14.20 1.21
N GLY A 257 -13.19 -15.11 2.04
CA GLY A 257 -13.39 -15.02 3.50
C GLY A 257 -14.88 -15.05 3.88
N SER A 258 -15.21 -14.43 4.99
CA SER A 258 -16.57 -14.32 5.49
C SER A 258 -17.43 -13.42 4.58
N PRO A 259 -18.74 -13.68 4.45
CA PRO A 259 -19.59 -12.95 3.49
C PRO A 259 -19.80 -11.48 3.86
N GLU A 260 -19.69 -11.14 5.14
CA GLU A 260 -19.93 -9.79 5.64
C GLU A 260 -18.65 -9.17 6.23
N PRO A 261 -18.40 -7.87 6.01
CA PRO A 261 -19.25 -6.95 5.26
C PRO A 261 -19.16 -7.16 3.74
N ALA A 262 -20.29 -7.19 3.03
CA ALA A 262 -20.31 -7.47 1.59
C ALA A 262 -19.58 -6.43 0.72
N LEU A 263 -19.47 -5.18 1.21
CA LEU A 263 -18.71 -4.11 0.60
C LEU A 263 -17.58 -3.70 1.55
N VAL A 264 -16.35 -3.71 1.07
CA VAL A 264 -15.17 -3.31 1.84
C VAL A 264 -14.42 -2.18 1.15
N ARG A 265 -13.78 -1.33 1.94
CA ARG A 265 -12.67 -0.52 1.47
C ARG A 265 -11.57 -1.47 1.02
N VAL A 266 -11.09 -1.30 -0.21
CA VAL A 266 -9.93 -2.07 -0.69
C VAL A 266 -8.74 -1.72 0.20
N PRO A 267 -8.12 -2.68 0.91
CA PRO A 267 -7.06 -2.38 1.87
C PRO A 267 -5.81 -1.86 1.17
N SER A 268 -5.01 -1.10 1.92
CA SER A 268 -3.66 -0.75 1.47
C SER A 268 -2.80 -2.00 1.41
N LEU A 269 -1.97 -2.13 0.37
CA LEU A 269 -0.96 -3.18 0.28
C LEU A 269 0.42 -2.72 0.78
N ARG A 270 0.54 -1.50 1.31
CA ARG A 270 1.79 -1.08 1.95
C ARG A 270 2.02 -1.86 3.23
N ASN A 271 3.26 -2.30 3.42
CA ASN A 271 3.66 -3.19 4.51
C ASN A 271 2.94 -4.56 4.54
N VAL A 272 2.21 -4.95 3.48
CA VAL A 272 1.38 -6.17 3.48
C VAL A 272 2.18 -7.43 3.79
N ALA A 273 3.45 -7.50 3.38
CA ALA A 273 4.34 -8.63 3.69
C ALA A 273 4.56 -8.88 5.18
N THR A 274 4.19 -7.94 6.04
CA THR A 274 4.39 -8.01 7.48
C THR A 274 3.10 -8.08 8.29
N THR A 275 1.93 -7.92 7.67
CA THR A 275 0.64 -7.74 8.37
C THR A 275 -0.28 -8.96 8.23
N ALA A 276 0.27 -10.17 8.28
CA ALA A 276 -0.55 -11.37 8.39
C ALA A 276 -1.29 -11.40 9.74
N PRO A 277 -2.49 -12.03 9.82
CA PRO A 277 -3.23 -12.68 8.73
C PRO A 277 -3.96 -11.68 7.82
N TYR A 278 -4.51 -12.17 6.71
CA TYR A 278 -5.07 -11.35 5.62
C TYR A 278 -6.59 -11.50 5.49
N PHE A 279 -7.18 -10.50 4.80
CA PHE A 279 -8.62 -10.27 4.65
C PHE A 279 -9.31 -9.74 5.91
N HIS A 280 -10.54 -9.28 5.74
CA HIS A 280 -11.32 -8.62 6.81
C HIS A 280 -11.62 -9.56 7.98
N ASP A 281 -11.56 -10.87 7.75
CA ASP A 281 -11.81 -11.92 8.73
C ASP A 281 -10.53 -12.69 9.12
N GLY A 282 -9.37 -12.33 8.57
CA GLY A 282 -8.11 -13.01 8.84
C GLY A 282 -8.04 -14.45 8.29
N SER A 283 -8.87 -14.82 7.31
CA SER A 283 -9.00 -16.20 6.80
C SER A 283 -7.77 -16.72 6.05
N ALA A 284 -6.90 -15.86 5.52
CA ALA A 284 -5.65 -16.27 4.89
C ALA A 284 -4.45 -16.06 5.83
N ALA A 285 -3.70 -17.13 6.11
CA ALA A 285 -2.57 -17.07 7.04
C ALA A 285 -1.30 -16.52 6.37
N THR A 286 -1.16 -16.73 5.06
CA THR A 286 0.06 -16.37 4.32
C THR A 286 -0.22 -15.48 3.11
N LEU A 287 0.78 -14.69 2.72
CA LEU A 287 0.64 -13.78 1.57
C LEU A 287 0.39 -14.52 0.25
N PRO A 288 1.06 -15.67 -0.04
CA PRO A 288 0.75 -16.46 -1.22
C PRO A 288 -0.70 -16.99 -1.25
N GLU A 289 -1.24 -17.42 -0.10
CA GLU A 289 -2.65 -17.84 0.00
C GLU A 289 -3.60 -16.68 -0.32
N ALA A 290 -3.34 -15.51 0.25
CA ALA A 290 -4.14 -14.31 -0.02
C ALA A 290 -4.10 -13.91 -1.51
N VAL A 291 -2.92 -13.96 -2.14
CA VAL A 291 -2.76 -13.65 -3.58
C VAL A 291 -3.53 -14.64 -4.45
N LYS A 292 -3.42 -15.95 -4.17
CA LYS A 292 -4.16 -16.99 -4.91
C LYS A 292 -5.66 -16.85 -4.74
N ALA A 293 -6.14 -16.64 -3.51
CA ALA A 293 -7.55 -16.44 -3.22
C ALA A 293 -8.11 -15.21 -3.94
N MET A 294 -7.37 -14.09 -3.98
CA MET A 294 -7.76 -12.89 -4.73
C MET A 294 -7.85 -13.14 -6.24
N GLY A 295 -6.92 -13.92 -6.81
CA GLY A 295 -6.97 -14.30 -8.22
C GLY A 295 -8.28 -15.00 -8.58
N VAL A 296 -8.68 -15.99 -7.77
CA VAL A 296 -9.93 -16.72 -8.00
C VAL A 296 -11.13 -15.82 -7.71
N ALA A 297 -11.23 -15.28 -6.51
CA ALA A 297 -12.42 -14.61 -6.03
C ALA A 297 -12.76 -13.30 -6.76
N GLN A 298 -11.74 -12.50 -7.10
CA GLN A 298 -11.94 -11.16 -7.68
C GLN A 298 -11.67 -11.07 -9.17
N LEU A 299 -10.94 -12.03 -9.76
CA LEU A 299 -10.55 -11.96 -11.17
C LEU A 299 -10.99 -13.20 -11.98
N ASP A 300 -11.61 -14.20 -11.35
CA ASP A 300 -11.96 -15.50 -11.94
C ASP A 300 -10.75 -16.20 -12.59
N ARG A 301 -9.60 -16.14 -11.90
CA ARG A 301 -8.32 -16.65 -12.41
C ARG A 301 -7.61 -17.51 -11.38
N VAL A 302 -7.29 -18.74 -11.79
CA VAL A 302 -6.34 -19.58 -11.04
C VAL A 302 -4.92 -19.13 -11.38
N LEU A 303 -4.23 -18.53 -10.41
CA LEU A 303 -2.85 -18.09 -10.59
C LEU A 303 -1.89 -19.27 -10.47
N THR A 304 -0.92 -19.35 -11.39
CA THR A 304 0.19 -20.32 -11.28
C THR A 304 1.08 -20.00 -10.09
N ASP A 305 1.87 -20.98 -9.63
CA ASP A 305 2.86 -20.76 -8.56
C ASP A 305 3.89 -19.70 -8.96
N GLN A 306 4.30 -19.66 -10.23
CA GLN A 306 5.22 -18.66 -10.73
C GLN A 306 4.61 -17.25 -10.70
N GLN A 307 3.36 -17.08 -11.14
CA GLN A 307 2.67 -15.78 -11.05
C GLN A 307 2.48 -15.35 -9.59
N THR A 308 2.10 -16.28 -8.73
CA THR A 308 1.94 -16.02 -7.29
C THR A 308 3.26 -15.56 -6.67
N ALA A 309 4.35 -16.30 -6.92
CA ALA A 309 5.67 -15.96 -6.42
C ALA A 309 6.16 -14.60 -6.92
N ALA A 310 5.94 -14.28 -8.20
CA ALA A 310 6.30 -12.99 -8.78
C ALA A 310 5.53 -11.84 -8.10
N ILE A 311 4.21 -11.97 -7.94
CA ILE A 311 3.40 -10.95 -7.23
C ILE A 311 3.89 -10.81 -5.78
N VAL A 312 4.12 -11.92 -5.08
CA VAL A 312 4.61 -11.90 -3.69
C VAL A 312 5.97 -11.20 -3.62
N ALA A 313 6.89 -11.45 -4.56
CA ALA A 313 8.17 -10.74 -4.63
C ALA A 313 7.96 -9.22 -4.75
N PHE A 314 7.05 -8.77 -5.63
CA PHE A 314 6.67 -7.36 -5.71
C PHE A 314 6.06 -6.84 -4.39
N LEU A 315 5.10 -7.53 -3.79
CA LEU A 315 4.45 -7.08 -2.56
C LEU A 315 5.44 -6.95 -1.38
N ASN A 316 6.49 -7.77 -1.34
CA ASN A 316 7.60 -7.63 -0.38
C ASN A 316 8.40 -6.33 -0.55
N THR A 317 8.35 -5.68 -1.72
CA THR A 317 9.01 -4.38 -1.94
C THR A 317 8.24 -3.20 -1.35
N LEU A 318 6.99 -3.40 -0.95
CA LEU A 318 6.09 -2.37 -0.41
C LEU A 318 6.24 -2.12 1.11
N THR A 319 7.15 -2.84 1.77
CA THR A 319 7.48 -2.63 3.18
C THR A 319 8.39 -1.42 3.33
N GLY A 320 7.90 -0.41 4.03
CA GLY A 320 8.62 0.84 4.28
C GLY A 320 9.36 0.86 5.61
N THR A 321 9.74 2.07 6.02
CA THR A 321 10.47 2.32 7.26
C THR A 321 9.70 3.27 8.17
N TYR A 322 9.67 2.98 9.47
CA TYR A 322 9.17 3.87 10.51
C TYR A 322 10.31 4.22 11.47
N ARG A 323 10.53 5.51 11.74
CA ARG A 323 11.65 6.00 12.58
C ARG A 323 13.02 5.41 12.18
N GLY A 324 13.25 5.26 10.88
CA GLY A 324 14.50 4.74 10.31
C GLY A 324 14.67 3.22 10.39
N GLN A 325 13.68 2.48 10.90
CA GLN A 325 13.70 1.02 10.96
C GLN A 325 12.70 0.42 9.99
N ALA A 326 13.05 -0.68 9.33
CA ALA A 326 12.10 -1.42 8.51
C ALA A 326 10.94 -1.92 9.38
N VAL A 327 9.71 -1.74 8.88
CA VAL A 327 8.52 -2.34 9.48
C VAL A 327 8.69 -3.86 9.47
N ARG A 328 8.37 -4.51 10.60
CA ARG A 328 8.63 -5.94 10.80
C ARG A 328 7.37 -6.67 11.26
N PRO A 329 7.20 -7.96 10.94
CA PRO A 329 6.04 -8.71 11.39
C PRO A 329 5.94 -8.71 12.92
N ALA A 330 4.72 -8.67 13.42
CA ALA A 330 4.47 -8.95 14.83
C ALA A 330 4.92 -10.38 15.14
N THR A 331 5.74 -10.55 16.17
CA THR A 331 6.12 -11.88 16.65
C THR A 331 4.88 -12.52 17.26
N ALA A 332 4.42 -13.64 16.69
CA ALA A 332 3.38 -14.44 17.31
C ALA A 332 3.80 -14.75 18.74
N THR A 333 3.06 -14.24 19.74
CA THR A 333 3.28 -14.68 21.12
C THR A 333 3.07 -16.19 21.14
N PRO A 334 4.04 -17.00 21.61
CA PRO A 334 3.85 -18.43 21.71
C PRO A 334 2.56 -18.70 22.48
N ARG A 335 1.67 -19.54 21.94
CA ARG A 335 0.48 -20.01 22.67
C ARG A 335 0.98 -20.74 23.92
N THR A 336 1.04 -20.06 25.06
CA THR A 336 1.14 -20.74 26.36
C THR A 336 -0.14 -21.56 26.50
N GLY A 337 0.02 -22.86 26.63
CA GLY A 337 -1.05 -23.84 26.49
C GLY A 337 -2.19 -23.74 27.51
N SER A 338 -3.22 -24.55 27.22
CA SER A 338 -4.48 -24.78 27.95
C SER A 338 -5.51 -23.65 27.79
N GLN A 339 -6.77 -23.87 27.43
CA GLN A 339 -7.64 -25.06 27.46
C GLN A 339 -8.52 -25.08 26.20
N MET A 340 -8.69 -26.26 25.60
CA MET A 340 -9.90 -26.56 24.84
C MET A 340 -11.03 -26.90 25.83
N PRO A 341 -12.30 -26.67 25.48
CA PRO A 341 -13.46 -26.95 26.33
C PRO A 341 -13.56 -28.41 26.77
#